data_AF-M0EHS6-F1
#
_entry.id   AF-M0EHS6-F1
#
_cell.length_a   1.000
_cell.length_b   1.000
_cell.length_c   1.000
_cell.angle_alpha   90.00
_cell.angle_beta   90.00
_cell.angle_gamma   90.00
#
_symmetry.space_group_name_H-M   'P 1'
#
loop_
_entity.id
_entity.type
_entity.pdbx_description
1 polymer ?
#
loop_
_entity_poly.entity_id
_entity_poly.type
_entity_poly.pdbx_seq_one_letter_code
_entity_poly.pdbx_strand_id
1 'polypeptide(L)'
;MRAAATGDARSAPILPVGDGRHAVDPDRGTERVAGVVDGLGGSASAVDGFSRVAHPVLAVDGAGDAPRRFAAADVAFVTAEPARISEYGIAFSDGESVSVRADGAVIATPLGSDGYAAAAGGPVVSPGGGLSVVPVSPFTTRPDTWVASGGVRVTVEREEEPVALVVDGDRRGTVEPHRAVGVEVATTVDLLSATAE
;
A
#
# COMPACT_ATOMS: atom_id res chain seq x y z
N MET A 1 -3.25 -6.92 -7.47
CA MET A 1 -3.61 -5.92 -6.42
C MET A 1 -4.90 -5.15 -6.70
N ARG A 2 -5.25 -4.79 -7.94
CA ARG A 2 -6.50 -4.07 -8.26
C ARG A 2 -7.79 -4.71 -7.70
N ALA A 3 -7.84 -6.04 -7.57
CA ALA A 3 -8.96 -6.73 -6.93
C ALA A 3 -9.07 -6.45 -5.42
N ALA A 4 -7.96 -6.19 -4.73
CA ALA A 4 -7.93 -5.85 -3.31
C ALA A 4 -8.19 -4.35 -3.06
N ALA A 5 -7.84 -3.49 -4.01
CA ALA A 5 -7.95 -2.04 -3.92
C ALA A 5 -9.39 -1.53 -4.19
N THR A 6 -10.35 -2.01 -3.41
CA THR A 6 -11.75 -1.56 -3.47
C THR A 6 -12.16 -0.91 -2.14
N GLY A 7 -12.95 0.15 -2.21
CA GLY A 7 -13.49 0.82 -1.02
C GLY A 7 -14.53 0.01 -0.25
N ASP A 8 -15.04 -1.06 -0.87
CA ASP A 8 -15.99 -1.96 -0.26
C ASP A 8 -15.27 -3.11 0.45
N ALA A 9 -15.72 -3.41 1.66
CA ALA A 9 -15.34 -4.64 2.35
C ALA A 9 -15.81 -5.84 1.54
N ARG A 10 -14.89 -6.53 0.86
CA ARG A 10 -15.24 -7.77 0.16
C ARG A 10 -15.55 -8.86 1.18
N SER A 11 -16.73 -9.46 1.09
CA SER A 11 -17.08 -10.63 1.88
C SER A 11 -16.34 -11.90 1.44
N ALA A 12 -15.83 -11.93 0.20
CA ALA A 12 -15.10 -13.05 -0.36
C ALA A 12 -13.58 -12.86 -0.19
N PRO A 13 -12.86 -13.87 0.34
CA PRO A 13 -11.42 -13.80 0.46
C PRO A 13 -10.75 -13.84 -0.92
N ILE A 14 -9.57 -13.25 -1.03
CA ILE A 14 -8.79 -13.18 -2.27
C ILE A 14 -7.66 -14.20 -2.20
N LEU A 15 -7.51 -15.03 -3.24
CA LEU A 15 -6.32 -15.86 -3.43
C LEU A 15 -5.32 -15.11 -4.33
N PRO A 16 -4.24 -14.54 -3.78
CA PRO A 16 -3.17 -13.97 -4.59
C PRO A 16 -2.41 -15.09 -5.31
N VAL A 17 -2.19 -14.95 -6.62
CA VAL A 17 -1.45 -15.91 -7.46
C VAL A 17 -0.31 -15.18 -8.18
N GLY A 18 0.89 -15.75 -8.18
CA GLY A 18 2.10 -15.17 -8.76
C GLY A 18 3.32 -15.27 -7.83
N ASP A 19 4.32 -14.42 -8.06
CA ASP A 19 5.64 -14.53 -7.40
C ASP A 19 5.80 -13.62 -6.17
N GLY A 20 4.74 -12.91 -5.79
CA GLY A 20 4.77 -12.00 -4.64
C GLY A 20 4.85 -12.76 -3.31
N ARG A 21 5.39 -12.13 -2.27
CA ARG A 21 5.52 -12.72 -0.91
C ARG A 21 4.26 -13.36 -0.35
N HIS A 22 3.10 -12.82 -0.70
CA HIS A 22 1.81 -13.31 -0.22
C HIS A 22 1.09 -14.23 -1.20
N ALA A 23 1.64 -14.43 -2.40
CA ALA A 23 0.99 -15.18 -3.47
C ALA A 23 1.29 -16.68 -3.40
N VAL A 24 0.36 -17.48 -3.92
CA VAL A 24 0.66 -18.88 -4.26
C VAL A 24 1.21 -18.96 -5.68
N ASP A 25 2.02 -19.99 -5.89
CA ASP A 25 2.50 -20.37 -7.21
C ASP A 25 1.33 -20.61 -8.19
N PRO A 26 1.46 -20.21 -9.47
CA PRO A 26 0.43 -20.37 -10.50
C PRO A 26 -0.09 -21.81 -10.70
N ASP A 27 0.75 -22.82 -10.59
CA ASP A 27 0.31 -24.22 -10.76
C ASP A 27 -0.62 -24.62 -9.62
N ARG A 28 -0.22 -24.31 -8.38
CA ARG A 28 -1.05 -24.51 -7.19
C ARG A 28 -2.34 -23.67 -7.26
N GLY A 29 -2.27 -22.46 -7.79
CA GLY A 29 -3.46 -21.63 -8.05
C GLY A 29 -4.43 -22.30 -9.02
N THR A 30 -3.92 -22.88 -10.11
CA THR A 30 -4.71 -23.54 -11.15
C THR A 30 -5.39 -24.80 -10.63
N GLU A 31 -4.66 -25.66 -9.92
CA GLU A 31 -5.21 -26.86 -9.28
C GLU A 31 -6.38 -26.53 -8.33
N ARG A 32 -6.26 -25.43 -7.59
CA ARG A 32 -7.30 -25.01 -6.64
C ARG A 32 -8.51 -24.41 -7.33
N VAL A 33 -8.32 -23.58 -8.36
CA VAL A 33 -9.45 -23.09 -9.17
C VAL A 33 -10.21 -24.28 -9.77
N ALA A 34 -9.50 -25.27 -10.31
CA ALA A 34 -10.11 -26.50 -10.82
C ALA A 34 -10.89 -27.24 -9.71
N GLY A 35 -10.30 -27.43 -8.53
CA GLY A 35 -10.98 -28.06 -7.39
C GLY A 35 -12.24 -27.33 -6.90
N VAL A 36 -12.27 -25.99 -6.95
CA VAL A 36 -13.47 -25.20 -6.60
C VAL A 36 -14.55 -25.32 -7.69
N VAL A 37 -14.16 -25.25 -8.96
CA VAL A 37 -15.07 -25.38 -10.10
C VAL A 37 -15.68 -26.79 -10.17
N ASP A 38 -14.85 -27.81 -9.98
CA ASP A 38 -15.26 -29.22 -9.99
C ASP A 38 -16.04 -29.60 -8.71
N GLY A 39 -15.81 -28.87 -7.60
CA GLY A 39 -16.39 -29.10 -6.27
C GLY A 39 -17.66 -28.34 -5.94
N LEU A 40 -18.39 -27.80 -6.93
CA LEU A 40 -19.63 -27.00 -6.77
C LEU A 40 -20.83 -27.70 -6.05
N GLY A 41 -20.60 -28.82 -5.35
CA GLY A 41 -21.54 -29.49 -4.44
C GLY A 41 -21.39 -29.17 -2.94
N GLY A 42 -20.34 -28.47 -2.49
CA GLY A 42 -20.16 -28.17 -1.05
C GLY A 42 -19.11 -27.09 -0.75
N SER A 43 -19.57 -25.89 -0.38
CA SER A 43 -18.74 -24.68 -0.25
C SER A 43 -17.74 -24.64 0.92
N ALA A 44 -17.58 -25.72 1.68
CA ALA A 44 -16.70 -25.75 2.87
C ALA A 44 -15.27 -26.24 2.55
N SER A 45 -15.08 -27.10 1.55
CA SER A 45 -13.78 -27.72 1.23
C SER A 45 -12.83 -26.82 0.43
N ALA A 46 -13.35 -25.76 -0.20
CA ALA A 46 -12.60 -24.88 -1.10
C ALA A 46 -11.45 -24.10 -0.43
N VAL A 47 -11.51 -23.91 0.89
CA VAL A 47 -10.51 -23.16 1.68
C VAL A 47 -9.62 -24.07 2.56
N ASP A 48 -9.77 -25.39 2.45
CA ASP A 48 -8.93 -26.32 3.21
C ASP A 48 -7.45 -26.20 2.79
N GLY A 49 -6.57 -26.05 3.78
CA GLY A 49 -5.14 -25.80 3.58
C GLY A 49 -4.77 -24.33 3.38
N PHE A 50 -5.70 -23.40 3.62
CA PHE A 50 -5.44 -21.97 3.63
C PHE A 50 -5.86 -21.32 4.95
N SER A 51 -5.06 -20.36 5.41
CA SER A 51 -5.42 -19.42 6.46
C SER A 51 -5.87 -18.10 5.85
N ARG A 52 -6.80 -17.41 6.52
CA ARG A 52 -7.18 -16.04 6.17
C ARG A 52 -6.31 -15.07 6.92
N VAL A 53 -5.66 -14.16 6.20
CA VAL A 53 -4.84 -13.10 6.76
C VAL A 53 -5.42 -11.77 6.33
N ALA A 54 -5.81 -10.95 7.30
CA ALA A 54 -6.37 -9.63 7.02
C ALA A 54 -5.26 -8.64 6.63
N HIS A 55 -5.46 -7.94 5.52
CA HIS A 55 -4.58 -6.88 5.04
C HIS A 55 -5.35 -5.56 4.91
N PRO A 56 -4.76 -4.43 5.33
CA PRO A 56 -5.43 -3.15 5.21
C PRO A 56 -5.49 -2.68 3.76
N VAL A 57 -6.56 -1.97 3.43
CA VAL A 57 -6.72 -1.19 2.20
C VAL A 57 -6.78 0.28 2.60
N LEU A 58 -5.87 1.05 2.05
CA LEU A 58 -5.75 2.48 2.31
C LEU A 58 -6.79 3.23 1.51
N ALA A 59 -7.38 4.27 2.09
CA ALA A 59 -7.98 5.36 1.36
C ALA A 59 -7.03 6.54 1.26
N VAL A 60 -7.09 7.22 0.13
CA VAL A 60 -6.36 8.46 -0.14
C VAL A 60 -7.35 9.59 -0.33
N ASP A 61 -7.33 10.53 0.60
CA ASP A 61 -8.24 11.68 0.68
C ASP A 61 -7.47 13.00 0.56
N GLY A 62 -8.11 14.04 0.04
CA GLY A 62 -7.54 15.40 0.00
C GLY A 62 -6.72 15.75 -1.25
N ALA A 63 -6.62 14.88 -2.25
CA ALA A 63 -6.01 15.19 -3.55
C ALA A 63 -7.00 15.84 -4.53
N GLY A 64 -7.48 17.06 -4.22
CA GLY A 64 -8.45 17.78 -5.06
C GLY A 64 -9.92 17.41 -4.82
N ASP A 65 -10.79 17.72 -5.80
CA ASP A 65 -12.20 17.26 -5.87
C ASP A 65 -12.33 15.85 -6.47
N ALA A 66 -11.22 15.11 -6.57
CA ALA A 66 -11.20 13.78 -7.16
C ALA A 66 -11.93 12.77 -6.25
N PRO A 67 -12.55 11.71 -6.82
CA PRO A 67 -13.12 10.64 -6.03
C PRO A 67 -12.06 9.98 -5.17
N ARG A 68 -12.47 9.52 -3.98
CA ARG A 68 -11.65 8.76 -3.03
C ARG A 68 -10.98 7.58 -3.75
N ARG A 69 -9.68 7.41 -3.50
CA ARG A 69 -8.86 6.37 -4.13
C ARG A 69 -8.50 5.33 -3.09
N PHE A 70 -8.31 4.10 -3.53
CA PHE A 70 -7.95 3.00 -2.66
C PHE A 70 -6.65 2.34 -3.10
N ALA A 71 -5.83 1.96 -2.13
CA ALA A 71 -4.54 1.31 -2.35
C ALA A 71 -4.44 0.04 -1.50
N ALA A 72 -4.10 -1.08 -2.12
CA ALA A 72 -3.83 -2.32 -1.40
C ALA A 72 -2.35 -2.45 -1.01
N ALA A 73 -1.43 -1.96 -1.85
CA ALA A 73 0.00 -1.96 -1.58
C ALA A 73 0.48 -0.64 -0.99
N ASP A 74 0.44 0.42 -1.78
CA ASP A 74 1.14 1.65 -1.42
C ASP A 74 0.56 2.91 -2.09
N VAL A 75 0.93 4.03 -1.48
CA VAL A 75 0.66 5.37 -1.96
C VAL A 75 2.00 6.10 -1.98
N ALA A 76 2.41 6.57 -3.15
CA ALA A 76 3.66 7.30 -3.31
C ALA A 76 3.42 8.74 -3.79
N PHE A 77 4.19 9.65 -3.21
CA PHE A 77 4.31 11.04 -3.56
C PHE A 77 5.70 11.19 -4.16
N VAL A 78 5.80 11.41 -5.47
CA VAL A 78 7.11 11.47 -6.16
C VAL A 78 7.17 12.68 -7.06
N THR A 79 8.32 13.33 -7.17
CA THR A 79 8.49 14.40 -8.13
C THR A 79 8.17 13.92 -9.55
N ALA A 80 7.44 14.75 -10.30
CA ALA A 80 6.95 14.38 -11.63
C ALA A 80 8.07 14.28 -12.67
N GLU A 81 9.15 15.04 -12.46
CA GLU A 81 10.38 14.98 -13.23
C GLU A 81 11.45 14.20 -12.47
N PRO A 82 12.17 13.26 -13.12
CA PRO A 82 13.26 12.54 -12.49
C PRO A 82 14.36 13.46 -11.94
N ALA A 83 15.01 13.03 -10.86
CA ALA A 83 16.14 13.72 -10.23
C ALA A 83 15.84 15.15 -9.76
N ARG A 84 14.58 15.40 -9.36
CA ARG A 84 14.16 16.64 -8.69
C ARG A 84 13.79 16.35 -7.25
N ILE A 85 14.16 17.27 -6.37
CA ILE A 85 13.92 17.19 -4.93
C ILE A 85 12.76 18.10 -4.57
N SER A 86 11.83 17.60 -3.77
CA SER A 86 10.82 18.40 -3.08
C SER A 86 10.98 18.28 -1.56
N GLU A 87 10.07 18.89 -0.82
CA GLU A 87 9.99 18.82 0.63
C GLU A 87 8.61 18.32 1.05
N TYR A 88 8.60 17.28 1.89
CA TYR A 88 7.40 16.57 2.30
C TYR A 88 7.23 16.70 3.81
N GLY A 89 6.16 17.38 4.24
CA GLY A 89 5.68 17.35 5.61
C GLY A 89 4.90 16.05 5.84
N ILE A 90 5.31 15.25 6.82
CA ILE A 90 4.67 13.98 7.18
C ILE A 90 4.18 14.12 8.61
N ALA A 91 2.87 14.06 8.81
CA ALA A 91 2.24 14.10 10.13
C ALA A 91 1.62 12.74 10.47
N PHE A 92 1.92 12.26 11.67
CA PHE A 92 1.45 10.99 12.21
C PHE A 92 0.24 11.17 13.12
N SER A 93 -0.49 10.09 13.37
CA SER A 93 -1.72 10.11 14.18
C SER A 93 -1.50 10.40 15.67
N ASP A 94 -0.29 10.17 16.17
CA ASP A 94 0.11 10.44 17.56
C ASP A 94 0.51 11.91 17.82
N GLY A 95 0.48 12.74 16.78
CA GLY A 95 0.83 14.16 16.84
C GLY A 95 2.30 14.45 16.50
N GLU A 96 3.12 13.44 16.23
CA GLU A 96 4.46 13.66 15.69
C GLU A 96 4.39 14.17 14.23
N SER A 97 5.34 15.01 13.84
CA SER A 97 5.50 15.46 12.46
C SER A 97 6.97 15.63 12.10
N VAL A 98 7.32 15.24 10.89
CA VAL A 98 8.68 15.37 10.32
C VAL A 98 8.62 16.07 8.97
N SER A 99 9.71 16.74 8.59
CA SER A 99 9.90 17.25 7.23
C SER A 99 11.07 16.54 6.60
N VAL A 100 10.88 16.04 5.37
CA VAL A 100 11.92 15.35 4.60
C VAL A 100 12.10 15.99 3.24
N ARG A 101 13.35 16.29 2.88
CA ARG A 101 13.72 16.68 1.51
C ARG A 101 14.11 15.42 0.76
N ALA A 102 13.44 15.13 -0.34
CA ALA A 102 13.57 13.84 -1.02
C ALA A 102 13.05 13.94 -2.47
N ASP A 103 13.31 12.90 -3.27
CA ASP A 103 12.62 12.74 -4.56
C ASP A 103 11.14 12.37 -4.33
N GLY A 104 10.83 11.77 -3.17
CA GLY A 104 9.48 11.35 -2.82
C GLY A 104 9.31 10.86 -1.40
N ALA A 105 8.11 10.38 -1.10
CA ALA A 105 7.76 9.61 0.08
C ALA A 105 6.74 8.53 -0.30
N VAL A 106 6.88 7.32 0.24
CA VAL A 106 5.95 6.21 0.04
C VAL A 106 5.39 5.74 1.37
N ILE A 107 4.08 5.49 1.39
CA ILE A 107 3.33 4.92 2.50
C ILE A 107 2.82 3.57 2.02
N ALA A 108 3.37 2.49 2.57
CA ALA A 108 3.06 1.13 2.18
C ALA A 108 2.33 0.37 3.30
N THR A 109 1.30 -0.38 2.92
CA THR A 109 0.69 -1.39 3.78
C THR A 109 1.67 -2.54 4.02
N PRO A 110 1.39 -3.44 4.99
CA PRO A 110 2.13 -4.70 5.10
C PRO A 110 2.17 -5.51 3.79
N LEU A 111 1.10 -5.45 2.99
CA LEU A 111 1.00 -6.14 1.70
C LEU A 111 1.93 -5.54 0.63
N GLY A 112 2.16 -4.23 0.65
CA GLY A 112 3.05 -3.53 -0.29
C GLY A 112 4.45 -3.22 0.24
N SER A 113 4.73 -3.50 1.51
CA SER A 113 5.99 -3.11 2.18
C SER A 113 7.25 -3.71 1.58
N ASP A 114 7.15 -4.85 0.90
CA ASP A 114 8.23 -5.50 0.14
C ASP A 114 8.36 -4.99 -1.31
N GLY A 115 7.49 -4.06 -1.72
CA GLY A 115 7.52 -3.39 -3.02
C GLY A 115 8.37 -2.13 -2.99
N TYR A 116 7.77 -1.00 -3.39
CA TYR A 116 8.53 0.24 -3.58
C TYR A 116 9.14 0.77 -2.28
N ALA A 117 8.45 0.59 -1.14
CA ALA A 117 8.97 0.93 0.17
C ALA A 117 10.28 0.19 0.48
N ALA A 118 10.35 -1.13 0.28
CA ALA A 118 11.59 -1.89 0.45
C ALA A 118 12.69 -1.45 -0.53
N ALA A 119 12.34 -1.19 -1.78
CA ALA A 119 13.29 -0.68 -2.78
C ALA A 119 13.88 0.69 -2.39
N ALA A 120 13.11 1.52 -1.68
CA ALA A 120 13.54 2.79 -1.12
C ALA A 120 14.28 2.66 0.24
N GLY A 121 14.48 1.43 0.74
CA GLY A 121 15.21 1.17 1.99
C GLY A 121 14.32 1.01 3.23
N GLY A 122 13.00 0.91 3.07
CA GLY A 122 12.06 0.66 4.15
C GLY A 122 12.01 -0.80 4.63
N PRO A 123 11.45 -1.05 5.82
CA PRO A 123 11.28 -2.40 6.35
C PRO A 123 10.16 -3.17 5.65
N VAL A 124 10.33 -4.49 5.53
CA VAL A 124 9.21 -5.40 5.26
C VAL A 124 8.39 -5.54 6.54
N VAL A 125 7.10 -5.23 6.47
CA VAL A 125 6.19 -5.20 7.62
C VAL A 125 5.25 -6.40 7.59
N SER A 126 5.17 -7.12 8.70
CA SER A 126 4.23 -8.23 8.88
C SER A 126 2.77 -7.72 8.93
N PRO A 127 1.78 -8.54 8.54
CA PRO A 127 0.37 -8.21 8.73
C PRO A 127 0.09 -7.80 10.18
N GLY A 128 -0.62 -6.68 10.38
CA GLY A 128 -0.88 -6.08 11.70
C GLY A 128 0.24 -5.16 12.23
N GLY A 129 1.38 -5.06 11.55
CA GLY A 129 2.54 -4.28 11.99
C GLY A 129 2.49 -2.76 11.75
N GLY A 130 1.43 -2.23 11.12
CA GLY A 130 1.30 -0.81 10.78
C GLY A 130 1.65 -0.48 9.32
N LEU A 131 1.77 0.81 9.01
CA LEU A 131 2.12 1.34 7.69
C LEU A 131 3.59 1.74 7.63
N SER A 132 4.33 1.24 6.64
CA SER A 132 5.72 1.65 6.41
C SER A 132 5.74 3.02 5.73
N VAL A 133 6.44 3.99 6.30
CA VAL A 133 6.59 5.35 5.76
C VAL A 133 8.06 5.60 5.44
N VAL A 134 8.36 5.78 4.16
CA VAL A 134 9.73 5.73 3.64
C VAL A 134 9.97 6.89 2.68
N PRO A 135 10.91 7.80 2.99
CA PRO A 135 11.38 8.80 2.03
C PRO A 135 12.11 8.12 0.85
N VAL A 136 11.86 8.58 -0.37
CA VAL A 136 12.51 8.10 -1.60
C VAL A 136 13.71 9.00 -1.92
N SER A 137 14.92 8.44 -1.96
CA SER A 137 16.16 9.19 -2.23
C SER A 137 16.28 10.45 -1.36
N PRO A 138 16.19 10.35 -0.02
CA PRO A 138 16.19 11.53 0.83
C PRO A 138 17.54 12.25 0.78
N PHE A 139 17.50 13.58 0.76
CA PHE A 139 18.67 14.46 0.74
C PHE A 139 19.25 14.63 2.16
N THR A 140 19.67 13.51 2.77
CA THR A 140 20.33 13.45 4.07
C THR A 140 21.29 12.26 4.12
N THR A 141 22.30 12.33 4.99
CA THR A 141 23.25 11.23 5.24
C THR A 141 22.74 10.25 6.28
N ARG A 142 21.62 10.55 6.94
CA ARG A 142 20.99 9.71 7.98
C ARG A 142 19.49 9.64 7.68
N PRO A 143 19.08 8.80 6.72
CA PRO A 143 17.68 8.65 6.38
C PRO A 143 16.95 7.88 7.49
N ASP A 144 15.88 8.48 8.00
CA ASP A 144 14.96 7.81 8.91
C ASP A 144 13.79 7.21 8.10
N THR A 145 13.26 6.10 8.59
CA THR A 145 12.01 5.49 8.11
C THR A 145 11.14 5.17 9.32
N TRP A 146 9.82 5.18 9.13
CA TRP A 146 8.88 5.02 10.22
C TRP A 146 7.92 3.87 9.95
N VAL A 147 7.35 3.33 11.03
CA VAL A 147 6.22 2.42 10.98
C VAL A 147 5.09 3.06 11.77
N ALA A 148 4.08 3.57 11.05
CA ALA A 148 2.95 4.28 11.63
C ALA A 148 1.88 3.27 12.07
N SER A 149 1.40 3.42 13.31
CA SER A 149 0.30 2.60 13.85
C SER A 149 -1.09 3.03 13.36
N GLY A 150 -1.20 4.25 12.80
CA GLY A 150 -2.42 4.83 12.28
C GLY A 150 -2.24 5.50 10.93
N GLY A 151 -3.21 6.35 10.57
CA GLY A 151 -3.16 7.14 9.34
C GLY A 151 -2.05 8.18 9.33
N VAL A 152 -1.63 8.57 8.13
CA VAL A 152 -0.56 9.53 7.87
C VAL A 152 -1.09 10.64 6.99
N ARG A 153 -0.71 11.89 7.27
CA ARG A 153 -0.98 13.04 6.39
C ARG A 153 0.33 13.49 5.75
N VAL A 154 0.33 13.61 4.43
CA VAL A 154 1.49 14.08 3.66
C VAL A 154 1.14 15.41 2.99
N THR A 155 2.02 16.40 3.15
CA THR A 155 1.91 17.71 2.53
C THR A 155 3.16 17.97 1.69
N VAL A 156 2.99 18.55 0.50
CA VAL A 156 4.10 19.03 -0.32
C VAL A 156 4.37 20.48 0.04
N GLU A 157 5.54 20.78 0.58
CA GLU A 157 5.85 22.11 1.14
C GLU A 157 6.49 23.07 0.12
N ARG A 158 6.75 22.63 -1.10
CA ARG A 158 7.37 23.42 -2.16
C ARG A 158 6.51 23.48 -3.41
N GLU A 159 6.48 24.66 -4.04
CA GLU A 159 5.74 24.90 -5.29
C GLU A 159 6.60 24.71 -6.55
N GLU A 160 7.88 24.40 -6.38
CA GLU A 160 8.89 24.39 -7.46
C GLU A 160 8.71 23.21 -8.42
N GLU A 161 8.31 22.05 -7.89
CA GLU A 161 8.27 20.78 -8.62
C GLU A 161 6.89 20.13 -8.47
N PRO A 162 6.17 19.84 -9.57
CA PRO A 162 4.93 19.09 -9.48
C PRO A 162 5.18 17.72 -8.86
N VAL A 163 4.44 17.39 -7.80
CA VAL A 163 4.51 16.07 -7.17
C VAL A 163 3.37 15.21 -7.69
N ALA A 164 3.70 14.05 -8.26
CA ALA A 164 2.74 13.06 -8.69
C ALA A 164 2.23 12.21 -7.51
N LEU A 165 0.93 11.97 -7.48
CA LEU A 165 0.31 10.98 -6.61
C LEU A 165 0.19 9.65 -7.36
N VAL A 166 0.83 8.62 -6.84
CA VAL A 166 0.82 7.26 -7.37
C VAL A 166 0.13 6.35 -6.37
N VAL A 167 -0.82 5.54 -6.84
CA VAL A 167 -1.63 4.65 -6.01
C VAL A 167 -1.57 3.25 -6.62
N ASP A 168 -1.04 2.28 -5.87
CA ASP A 168 -0.76 0.92 -6.36
C ASP A 168 -0.02 0.90 -7.71
N GLY A 169 0.98 1.77 -7.86
CA GLY A 169 1.77 1.92 -9.09
C GLY A 169 1.10 2.71 -10.23
N ASP A 170 -0.19 3.02 -10.15
CA ASP A 170 -0.88 3.83 -11.15
C ASP A 170 -0.74 5.34 -10.82
N ARG A 171 -0.25 6.16 -11.75
CA ARG A 171 -0.22 7.63 -11.57
C ARG A 171 -1.64 8.19 -11.64
N ARG A 172 -2.08 8.91 -10.60
CA ARG A 172 -3.45 9.41 -10.43
C ARG A 172 -3.57 10.94 -10.50
N GLY A 173 -2.51 11.65 -10.81
CA GLY A 173 -2.50 13.12 -10.96
C GLY A 173 -1.36 13.75 -10.18
N THR A 174 -1.50 15.04 -9.88
CA THR A 174 -0.56 15.81 -9.07
C THR A 174 -1.19 16.25 -7.75
N VAL A 175 -0.36 16.46 -6.74
CA VAL A 175 -0.74 16.99 -5.43
C VAL A 175 -0.59 18.51 -5.45
N GLU A 176 -1.58 19.21 -4.90
CA GLU A 176 -1.51 20.67 -4.72
C GLU A 176 -0.54 20.97 -3.56
N PRO A 177 0.43 21.90 -3.75
CA PRO A 177 1.29 22.34 -2.67
C PRO A 177 0.50 22.84 -1.45
N HIS A 178 1.04 22.60 -0.26
CA HIS A 178 0.47 22.97 1.05
C HIS A 178 -0.90 22.35 1.38
N ARG A 179 -1.44 21.50 0.50
CA ARG A 179 -2.64 20.72 0.76
C ARG A 179 -2.27 19.36 1.30
N ALA A 180 -2.71 19.06 2.52
CA ALA A 180 -2.50 17.76 3.12
C ALA A 180 -3.33 16.68 2.41
N VAL A 181 -2.67 15.59 2.03
CA VAL A 181 -3.29 14.36 1.55
C VAL A 181 -3.28 13.34 2.68
N GLY A 182 -4.46 12.89 3.07
CA GLY A 182 -4.64 11.86 4.09
C GLY A 182 -4.53 10.46 3.50
N VAL A 183 -3.77 9.59 4.17
CA VAL A 183 -3.63 8.18 3.86
C VAL A 183 -4.03 7.38 5.11
N GLU A 184 -5.19 6.75 5.07
CA GLU A 184 -5.79 6.08 6.23
C GLU A 184 -6.27 4.68 5.88
N VAL A 185 -6.29 3.77 6.85
CA VAL A 185 -6.91 2.45 6.64
C VAL A 185 -8.42 2.63 6.53
N ALA A 186 -8.99 2.32 5.36
CA ALA A 186 -10.41 2.43 5.12
C ALA A 186 -11.16 1.13 5.44
N THR A 187 -10.54 0.00 5.08
CA THR A 187 -11.10 -1.33 5.28
C THR A 187 -9.98 -2.37 5.31
N THR A 188 -10.35 -3.63 5.50
CA THR A 188 -9.44 -4.77 5.42
C THR A 188 -9.98 -5.78 4.43
N VAL A 189 -9.08 -6.46 3.73
CA VAL A 189 -9.41 -7.60 2.86
C VAL A 189 -8.67 -8.84 3.34
N ASP A 190 -9.35 -9.98 3.32
CA ASP A 190 -8.73 -11.26 3.66
C ASP A 190 -8.00 -11.81 2.45
N LEU A 191 -6.69 -12.05 2.59
CA LEU A 191 -5.92 -12.86 1.66
C LEU A 191 -5.83 -14.30 2.17
N LEU A 192 -6.01 -15.26 1.26
CA LEU A 192 -5.74 -16.66 1.53
C LEU A 192 -4.24 -16.91 1.45
N SER A 193 -3.66 -17.34 2.55
CA SER A 193 -2.26 -17.76 2.66
C SER A 193 -2.19 -19.27 2.84
N ALA A 194 -1.36 -19.96 2.07
CA ALA A 194 -1.19 -21.41 2.22
C ALA A 194 -0.74 -21.73 3.65
N THR A 195 -1.42 -22.64 4.31
CA THR A 195 -0.98 -23.17 5.59
C THR A 195 0.27 -24.02 5.34
N ALA A 196 1.31 -23.87 6.15
CA ALA A 196 2.44 -24.79 6.13
C ALA A 196 1.93 -26.19 6.49
N GLU A 197 2.27 -27.20 5.68
CA GLU A 197 1.98 -28.62 5.97
C GLU A 197 2.76 -29.14 7.17
#